data_AF-A0A835NWC5-F1
#
_entry.id   AF-A0A835NWC5-F1
#
_cell.length_a   1.000
_cell.length_b   1.000
_cell.length_c   1.000
_cell.angle_alpha   90.00
_cell.angle_beta   90.00
_cell.angle_gamma   90.00
#
_symmetry.space_group_name_H-M   'P 1'
#
loop_
_entity.id
_entity.type
_entity.pdbx_description
1 polymer ?
#
loop_
_entity_poly.entity_id
_entity_poly.type
_entity_poly.pdbx_seq_one_letter_code
_entity_poly.pdbx_strand_id
1 'polypeptide(L)'
;MLVFFFNLPYESIMERLSQRRTDPVTGERYHTTFRPAPTPEIQARLRQNPKDEEKNIEKRLDIYYSHVKALEDFYQDAFYVNADQDPYDVPNQHLEHTGGTAYKIRQVHLPEKVLNRRF
;
A
#
# COMPACT_ATOMS: atom_id res chain seq x y z
N MET A 1 -1.73 17.91 -17.34
CA MET A 1 -2.37 17.33 -16.14
C MET A 1 -1.41 16.29 -15.61
N LEU A 2 -1.08 16.31 -14.32
CA LEU A 2 -0.12 15.35 -13.75
C LEU A 2 -0.87 14.06 -13.36
N VAL A 3 -0.36 12.91 -13.81
CA VAL A 3 -0.91 11.58 -13.51
C VAL A 3 0.16 10.73 -12.84
N PHE A 4 -0.21 10.02 -11.77
CA PHE A 4 0.69 9.16 -11.01
C PHE A 4 0.12 7.75 -10.90
N PHE A 5 0.87 6.75 -11.35
CA PHE A 5 0.59 5.34 -11.13
C PHE A 5 1.44 4.82 -9.97
N PHE A 6 0.77 4.28 -8.94
CA PHE A 6 1.42 3.68 -7.80
C PHE A 6 1.52 2.17 -8.00
N ASN A 7 2.74 1.70 -8.25
CA ASN A 7 3.00 0.30 -8.53
C ASN A 7 3.33 -0.44 -7.23
N LEU A 8 2.57 -1.50 -6.96
CA LEU A 8 2.78 -2.40 -5.84
C LEU A 8 2.75 -3.83 -6.37
N PRO A 9 3.76 -4.67 -6.09
CA PRO A 9 3.75 -6.07 -6.50
C PRO A 9 2.56 -6.83 -5.92
N TYR A 10 2.11 -7.84 -6.65
CA TYR A 10 1.01 -8.70 -6.25
C TYR A 10 1.19 -9.28 -4.84
N GLU A 11 2.36 -9.86 -4.56
CA GLU A 11 2.69 -10.45 -3.26
C GLU A 11 2.56 -9.44 -2.11
N SER A 12 3.06 -8.23 -2.32
CA SER A 12 2.97 -7.15 -1.33
C SER A 12 1.52 -6.70 -1.11
N ILE A 13 0.68 -6.68 -2.15
CA ILE A 13 -0.76 -6.40 -1.99
C ILE A 13 -1.41 -7.50 -1.16
N MET A 14 -1.13 -8.76 -1.49
CA MET A 14 -1.71 -9.92 -0.81
C MET A 14 -1.35 -9.91 0.67
N GLU A 15 -0.06 -9.78 0.99
CA GLU A 15 0.41 -9.70 2.38
C GLU A 15 -0.28 -8.58 3.16
N ARG A 16 -0.27 -7.35 2.60
CA ARG A 16 -0.79 -6.15 3.27
C ARG A 16 -2.30 -6.18 3.49
N LEU A 17 -3.05 -6.87 2.63
CA LEU A 17 -4.52 -6.94 2.71
C LEU A 17 -4.98 -8.17 3.50
N SER A 18 -4.46 -9.36 3.20
CA SER A 18 -4.95 -10.62 3.79
C SER A 18 -4.70 -10.72 5.30
N GLN A 19 -3.73 -9.97 5.81
CA GLN A 19 -3.36 -9.98 7.22
C GLN A 19 -4.01 -8.86 8.05
N ARG A 20 -4.91 -8.06 7.46
CA ARG A 20 -5.66 -7.02 8.16
C ARG A 20 -6.72 -7.59 9.08
N ARG A 21 -6.81 -7.03 10.27
CA ARG A 21 -7.75 -7.42 11.29
C ARG A 21 -8.37 -6.18 11.93
N THR A 22 -9.59 -6.32 12.40
CA THR A 22 -10.31 -5.25 13.11
C THR A 22 -10.85 -5.81 14.41
N ASP A 23 -10.65 -5.06 15.49
CA ASP A 23 -11.28 -5.32 16.76
C ASP A 23 -12.76 -4.88 16.70
N PRO A 24 -13.73 -5.78 16.81
CA PRO A 24 -15.14 -5.43 16.71
C PRO A 24 -15.64 -4.58 17.89
N VAL A 25 -14.91 -4.52 19.00
CA VAL A 25 -15.31 -3.75 20.20
C VAL A 25 -14.85 -2.29 20.10
N THR A 26 -13.60 -2.07 19.70
CA THR A 26 -12.99 -0.72 19.65
C THR A 26 -13.02 -0.10 18.26
N GLY A 27 -13.19 -0.91 17.21
CA GLY A 27 -13.04 -0.49 15.82
C GLY A 27 -11.58 -0.29 15.38
N GLU A 28 -10.61 -0.56 16.26
CA GLU A 28 -9.19 -0.43 15.93
C GLU A 28 -8.74 -1.48 14.92
N ARG A 29 -7.80 -1.08 14.07
CA ARG A 29 -7.19 -1.93 13.05
C ARG A 29 -5.83 -2.43 13.50
N TYR A 30 -5.57 -3.66 13.09
CA TYR A 30 -4.37 -4.42 13.42
C TYR A 30 -3.90 -5.14 12.15
N HIS A 31 -2.61 -5.45 12.13
CA HIS A 31 -2.00 -6.26 11.09
C HIS A 31 -1.18 -7.36 11.75
N THR A 32 -1.40 -8.60 11.33
CA THR A 32 -0.80 -9.78 12.00
C THR A 32 0.72 -9.65 12.16
N THR A 33 1.43 -9.16 11.14
CA THR A 33 2.89 -8.92 11.19
C THR A 33 3.28 -7.51 11.64
N PHE A 34 2.83 -6.45 10.95
CA PHE A 34 3.35 -5.09 11.15
C PHE A 34 2.77 -4.33 12.35
N ARG A 35 1.60 -4.73 12.85
CA ARG A 35 0.93 -4.08 13.99
C ARG A 35 0.09 -5.12 14.74
N PRO A 36 0.73 -6.09 15.40
CA PRO A 36 0.02 -7.16 16.10
C PRO A 36 -0.81 -6.60 17.25
N ALA A 37 -1.83 -7.36 17.68
CA ALA A 37 -2.61 -6.98 18.86
C ALA A 37 -1.71 -6.93 20.10
N PRO A 38 -1.90 -5.95 21.00
CA PRO A 38 -1.05 -5.79 22.17
C PRO A 38 -1.32 -6.84 23.25
N THR A 39 -2.48 -7.51 23.23
CA THR A 39 -2.83 -8.54 24.21
C THR A 39 -3.52 -9.75 23.57
N PRO A 40 -3.43 -10.95 24.19
CA PRO A 40 -4.11 -12.16 23.72
C PRO A 40 -5.63 -12.02 23.65
N GLU A 41 -6.24 -11.25 24.54
CA GLU A 41 -7.69 -11.03 24.58
C GLU A 41 -8.16 -10.25 23.35
N ILE A 42 -7.40 -9.22 22.95
CA ILE A 42 -7.65 -8.45 21.72
C ILE A 42 -7.41 -9.37 20.52
N GLN A 43 -6.30 -10.11 20.49
CA GLN A 43 -5.97 -11.02 19.40
C GLN A 43 -7.08 -12.05 19.14
N ALA A 44 -7.64 -12.66 20.19
CA ALA A 44 -8.67 -13.70 20.08
C ALA A 44 -10.02 -13.19 19.53
N ARG A 45 -10.32 -11.89 19.72
CA ARG A 45 -11.57 -11.29 19.24
C ARG A 45 -11.46 -10.61 17.88
N LEU A 46 -10.26 -10.46 17.35
CA LEU A 46 -10.05 -9.86 16.03
C LEU A 46 -10.88 -10.57 14.95
N ARG A 47 -11.33 -9.77 13.98
CA ARG A 47 -12.09 -10.25 12.81
C ARG A 47 -11.43 -9.77 11.53
N GLN A 48 -11.45 -10.62 10.51
CA GLN A 48 -11.06 -10.27 9.16
C GLN A 48 -12.29 -9.77 8.41
N ASN A 49 -12.13 -8.72 7.61
CA ASN A 49 -13.17 -8.29 6.70
C ASN A 49 -13.28 -9.31 5.56
N PRO A 50 -14.49 -9.76 5.15
CA PRO A 50 -14.63 -10.66 4.00
C PRO A 50 -13.96 -10.15 2.73
N LYS A 51 -13.88 -8.82 2.53
CA LYS A 51 -13.19 -8.21 1.38
C LYS A 51 -11.67 -8.40 1.38
N ASP A 52 -11.11 -8.72 2.54
CA ASP A 52 -9.68 -8.96 2.77
C ASP A 52 -9.37 -10.46 2.78
N GLU A 53 -10.32 -11.34 2.45
CA GLU A 53 -10.02 -12.75 2.14
C GLU A 53 -9.24 -12.84 0.83
N GLU A 54 -8.25 -13.73 0.75
CA GLU A 54 -7.35 -13.86 -0.41
C GLU A 54 -8.09 -13.99 -1.73
N LYS A 55 -9.06 -14.91 -1.81
CA LYS A 55 -9.92 -15.09 -2.99
C LYS A 55 -10.65 -13.82 -3.42
N ASN A 56 -11.04 -12.96 -2.48
CA ASN A 56 -11.73 -11.71 -2.79
C ASN A 56 -10.74 -10.59 -3.17
N ILE A 57 -9.53 -10.61 -2.62
CA ILE A 57 -8.42 -9.74 -3.04
C ILE A 57 -8.03 -10.07 -4.50
N GLU A 58 -7.82 -11.36 -4.81
CA GLU A 58 -7.51 -11.88 -6.14
C GLU A 58 -8.50 -11.38 -7.19
N LYS A 59 -9.80 -11.62 -6.97
CA LYS A 59 -10.85 -11.15 -7.89
C LYS A 59 -10.81 -9.65 -8.12
N ARG A 60 -10.50 -8.86 -7.09
CA ARG A 60 -10.40 -7.39 -7.21
C ARG A 60 -9.16 -7.00 -8.02
N LEU A 61 -8.07 -7.72 -7.87
CA LEU A 61 -6.85 -7.52 -8.63
C LEU A 61 -7.05 -7.89 -10.11
N ASP A 62 -7.75 -8.98 -10.41
CA ASP A 62 -8.07 -9.35 -11.79
C ASP A 62 -8.85 -8.23 -12.50
N ILE A 63 -9.89 -7.70 -11.84
CA ILE A 63 -10.67 -6.57 -12.36
C ILE A 63 -9.78 -5.34 -12.54
N TYR A 64 -8.93 -5.03 -11.55
CA TYR A 64 -8.00 -3.91 -11.65
C TYR A 64 -7.06 -4.03 -12.85
N TYR A 65 -6.39 -5.18 -13.02
CA TYR A 65 -5.46 -5.41 -14.12
C TYR A 65 -6.16 -5.43 -15.48
N SER A 66 -7.43 -5.83 -15.54
CA SER A 66 -8.23 -5.75 -16.78
C SER A 66 -8.49 -4.31 -17.25
N HIS A 67 -8.46 -3.33 -16.33
CA HIS A 67 -8.74 -1.93 -16.63
C HIS A 67 -7.48 -1.06 -16.72
N VAL A 68 -6.46 -1.33 -15.89
CA VAL A 68 -5.29 -0.44 -15.73
C VAL A 68 -4.55 -0.20 -17.04
N LYS A 69 -4.44 -1.23 -17.88
CA LYS A 69 -3.76 -1.13 -19.18
C LYS A 69 -4.38 -0.06 -20.08
N ALA A 70 -5.70 0.02 -20.14
CA ALA A 70 -6.38 1.04 -20.96
C ALA A 70 -6.14 2.46 -20.42
N LEU A 71 -5.96 2.61 -19.11
CA LEU A 71 -5.62 3.90 -18.49
C LEU A 71 -4.16 4.27 -18.75
N GLU A 72 -3.24 3.32 -18.67
CA GLU A 72 -1.82 3.51 -19.00
C GLU A 72 -1.64 3.91 -20.47
N ASP A 73 -2.36 3.25 -21.39
CA ASP A 73 -2.33 3.57 -22.82
C ASP A 73 -2.87 4.99 -23.11
N PHE A 74 -3.88 5.44 -22.37
CA PHE A 74 -4.48 6.77 -22.51
C PHE A 74 -3.60 7.88 -21.91
N TYR A 75 -3.01 7.63 -20.74
CA TYR A 75 -2.15 8.57 -20.03
C TYR A 75 -0.67 8.28 -20.28
N GLN A 76 -0.21 8.58 -21.49
CA GLN A 76 1.18 8.32 -21.91
C GLN A 76 2.21 9.17 -21.17
N ASP A 77 1.82 10.37 -20.70
CA ASP A 77 2.67 11.27 -19.91
C ASP A 77 2.30 11.18 -18.43
N ALA A 78 2.71 10.06 -17.82
CA ALA A 78 2.43 9.74 -16.42
C ALA A 78 3.70 9.32 -15.66
N PHE A 79 3.68 9.58 -14.36
CA PHE A 79 4.75 9.23 -13.43
C PHE A 79 4.45 7.89 -12.76
N TYR A 80 5.45 7.02 -12.66
CA TYR A 80 5.34 5.75 -11.97
C TYR A 80 6.09 5.79 -10.65
N VAL A 81 5.39 5.51 -9.56
CA VAL A 81 5.92 5.54 -8.20
C VAL A 81 5.90 4.14 -7.62
N ASN A 82 7.04 3.66 -7.13
CA ASN A 82 7.10 2.39 -6.42
C ASN A 82 6.48 2.53 -5.02
N ALA A 83 5.33 1.90 -4.81
CA ALA A 83 4.57 1.92 -3.55
C ALA A 83 4.86 0.72 -2.63
N ASP A 84 5.77 -0.17 -3.05
CA ASP A 84 6.24 -1.31 -2.25
C ASP A 84 7.25 -0.92 -1.19
N GLN A 85 7.66 0.34 -1.20
CA GLN A 85 8.51 0.88 -0.16
C GLN A 85 7.74 0.96 1.16
N ASP A 86 8.49 0.88 2.26
CA ASP A 86 7.95 1.20 3.56
C ASP A 86 7.40 2.65 3.53
N PRO A 87 6.23 2.94 4.13
CA PRO A 87 5.73 4.30 4.27
C PRO A 87 6.73 5.32 4.88
N TYR A 88 7.82 4.89 5.53
CA TYR A 88 8.93 5.74 5.98
C TYR A 88 9.92 6.12 4.88
N ASP A 89 9.94 5.43 3.74
CA ASP A 89 10.82 5.71 2.60
C ASP A 89 10.17 6.59 1.53
N VAL A 90 8.83 6.66 1.47
CA VAL A 90 8.09 7.44 0.46
C VAL A 90 8.13 8.97 0.63
N PRO A 91 8.09 9.57 1.85
CA PRO A 91 8.19 11.03 2.01
C PRO A 91 9.58 11.57 1.68
N ASN A 92 10.55 10.66 1.58
CA ASN A 92 11.94 10.95 1.34
C ASN A 92 12.31 10.98 -0.15
N GLN A 93 11.33 10.75 -1.03
CA GLN A 93 11.51 10.77 -2.48
C GLN A 93 11.39 12.20 -2.99
N HIS A 94 12.53 12.88 -3.16
CA HIS A 94 12.58 14.11 -3.96
C HIS A 94 12.71 13.74 -5.45
N LEU A 95 11.90 14.40 -6.28
CA LEU A 95 12.03 14.33 -7.74
C LEU A 95 13.18 15.27 -8.16
N GLU A 96 14.34 14.72 -8.52
CA GLU A 96 15.43 15.52 -9.11
C GLU A 96 15.26 15.55 -10.64
N HIS A 97 15.22 16.76 -11.21
CA HIS A 97 15.06 16.97 -12.65
C HIS A 97 16.39 16.69 -13.36
N THR A 98 16.50 15.57 -14.06
CA THR A 98 17.72 15.23 -14.80
C THR A 98 17.66 15.75 -16.23
N GLY A 99 17.79 17.07 -16.45
CA GLY A 99 18.16 17.73 -17.73
C GLY A 99 17.36 17.40 -19.01
N GLY A 100 16.36 16.53 -18.91
CA GLY A 100 15.47 15.97 -19.91
C GLY A 100 14.29 15.41 -19.13
N THR A 101 13.20 15.10 -19.82
CA THR A 101 11.84 14.86 -19.28
C THR A 101 11.70 13.73 -18.24
N ALA A 102 12.78 13.15 -17.75
CA ALA A 102 12.82 12.13 -16.71
C ALA A 102 13.24 12.70 -15.35
N TYR A 103 12.53 12.29 -14.30
CA TYR A 103 12.86 12.58 -12.90
C TYR A 103 13.38 11.30 -12.25
N LYS A 104 14.47 11.42 -11.48
CA LYS A 104 15.01 10.29 -10.70
C LYS A 104 14.57 10.43 -9.24
N ILE A 105 14.13 9.32 -8.65
CA ILE A 105 13.79 9.22 -7.23
C ILE A 105 15.07 8.94 -6.43
N ARG A 106 15.41 9.80 -5.46
CA ARG A 106 16.44 9.52 -4.43
C ARG A 106 15.76 9.20 -3.10
N GLN A 107 16.23 8.19 -2.38
CA GLN A 107 15.87 7.94 -0.98
C GLN A 107 16.66 8.88 -0.05
N VAL A 108 15.96 9.45 0.92
CA VAL A 108 16.45 10.20 2.09
C VAL A 108 15.91 9.48 3.34
N HIS A 109 16.39 9.77 4.55
CA HIS A 109 15.97 9.09 5.78
C HIS A 109 15.33 10.09 6.76
N LEU A 110 14.14 9.80 7.31
CA LEU A 110 13.40 10.63 8.27
C LEU A 110 13.02 9.84 9.55
N PRO A 111 12.87 10.51 10.72
CA PRO A 111 12.80 9.85 12.03
C PRO A 111 11.46 9.17 12.38
N GLU A 112 11.55 8.08 13.16
CA GLU A 112 10.56 7.01 13.45
C GLU A 112 9.14 7.40 13.95
N LYS A 113 8.82 8.65 14.29
CA LYS A 113 7.63 8.97 15.10
C LYS A 113 6.27 9.02 14.37
N VAL A 114 6.21 8.73 13.07
CA VAL A 114 4.96 8.75 12.27
C VAL A 114 4.27 7.36 12.25
N LEU A 115 4.79 6.41 13.02
CA LEU A 115 4.69 4.96 12.76
C LEU A 115 3.29 4.32 12.82
N ASN A 116 2.28 4.98 13.42
CA ASN A 116 1.22 4.23 14.12
C ASN A 116 -0.24 4.50 13.68
N ARG A 117 -0.49 4.91 12.42
CA ARG A 117 -1.86 5.27 11.97
C ARG A 117 -2.38 4.61 10.67
N ARG A 118 -1.70 3.63 10.05
CA ARG A 118 -2.04 3.23 8.66
C ARG A 118 -2.18 1.74 8.35
N PHE A 119 -2.18 0.86 9.35
CA PHE A 119 -2.57 -0.54 9.18
C PHE A 119 -3.86 -0.81 9.94
#